data_AF-A0A8J8B2X5-F1
#
_entry.id   AF-A0A8J8B2X5-F1
#
_cell.length_a   1.000
_cell.length_b   1.000
_cell.length_c   1.000
_cell.angle_alpha   90.00
_cell.angle_beta   90.00
_cell.angle_gamma   90.00
#
_symmetry.space_group_name_H-M   'P 1'
#
loop_
_entity.id
_entity.type
_entity.pdbx_description
1 polymer ?
#
loop_
_entity_poly.entity_id
_entity_poly.type
_entity_poly.pdbx_seq_one_letter_code
_entity_poly.pdbx_strand_id
1 'polypeptide(L)'
;MKKCLAALIIVLSMLFSTVFAHAAADPAVVLVNPAANSTVYSTNLLISIKVTQPKTIKVKVFEEKQMVNGTLSAININSLSVANGTLSNASFTPVLKLAAVTYTCSNNLSFFTKQVNDVSPGLYRIQIETVDENGKVLYTNNSYVAVKEKTEGADAKIFETPQSGTMQFLQNLLKSIFGN
;
A
#
# COMPACT_ATOMS: atom_id res chain seq x y z
N MET A 1 -48.56 -27.72 6.98
CA MET A 1 -48.35 -26.29 6.64
C MET A 1 -47.17 -25.65 7.39
N LYS A 2 -47.03 -25.82 8.71
CA LYS A 2 -45.90 -25.24 9.49
C LYS A 2 -44.50 -25.69 9.03
N LYS A 3 -44.36 -26.95 8.58
CA LYS A 3 -43.08 -27.50 8.07
C LYS A 3 -42.66 -26.92 6.70
N CYS A 4 -43.62 -26.62 5.82
CA CYS A 4 -43.34 -25.97 4.53
C CYS A 4 -42.96 -24.50 4.71
N LEU A 5 -43.58 -23.81 5.67
CA LEU A 5 -43.24 -22.42 5.98
C LEU A 5 -41.80 -22.29 6.51
N ALA A 6 -41.37 -23.23 7.36
CA ALA A 6 -39.99 -23.27 7.86
C ALA A 6 -38.98 -23.52 6.72
N ALA A 7 -39.29 -24.43 5.79
CA ALA A 7 -38.43 -24.68 4.62
C ALA A 7 -38.31 -23.44 3.72
N LEU A 8 -39.39 -22.70 3.49
CA LEU A 8 -39.39 -21.48 2.68
C LEU A 8 -38.52 -20.38 3.30
N ILE A 9 -38.59 -20.19 4.63
CA ILE A 9 -37.79 -19.20 5.36
C ILE A 9 -36.29 -19.52 5.30
N ILE A 10 -35.93 -20.82 5.38
CA ILE A 10 -34.54 -21.25 5.27
C ILE A 10 -34.00 -20.99 3.85
N VAL A 11 -34.79 -21.29 2.81
CA VAL A 11 -34.38 -21.02 1.41
C VAL A 11 -34.26 -19.51 1.15
N LEU A 12 -35.18 -18.71 1.68
CA LEU A 12 -35.17 -17.26 1.51
C LEU A 12 -33.99 -16.61 2.24
N SER A 13 -33.64 -17.09 3.45
CA SER A 13 -32.48 -16.59 4.19
C SER A 13 -31.14 -16.96 3.54
N MET A 14 -31.05 -18.07 2.80
CA MET A 14 -29.86 -18.39 2.00
C MET A 14 -29.67 -17.44 0.81
N LEU A 15 -30.76 -16.99 0.17
CA LEU A 15 -30.70 -16.09 -1.00
C LEU A 15 -30.32 -14.65 -0.64
N PHE A 16 -30.51 -14.22 0.61
CA PHE A 16 -30.13 -12.89 1.10
C PHE A 16 -28.79 -12.86 1.84
N SER A 17 -28.05 -13.97 1.88
CA SER A 17 -26.66 -13.94 2.35
C SER A 17 -25.81 -13.20 1.31
N THR A 18 -25.56 -11.91 1.56
CA THR A 18 -24.59 -11.12 0.83
C THR A 18 -23.20 -11.65 1.19
N VAL A 19 -22.79 -12.72 0.52
CA VAL A 19 -21.41 -13.18 0.59
C VAL A 19 -20.58 -12.07 -0.01
N PHE A 20 -19.91 -11.27 0.83
CA PHE A 20 -18.91 -10.32 0.40
C PHE A 20 -17.83 -11.12 -0.34
N ALA A 21 -17.92 -11.16 -1.66
CA ALA A 21 -16.90 -11.75 -2.51
C ALA A 21 -15.64 -10.91 -2.33
N HIS A 22 -14.74 -11.34 -1.44
CA HIS A 22 -13.38 -10.87 -1.43
C HIS A 22 -12.78 -11.29 -2.77
N ALA A 23 -12.60 -10.32 -3.67
CA ALA A 23 -11.91 -10.55 -4.93
C ALA A 23 -10.51 -11.08 -4.61
N ALA A 24 -10.16 -12.23 -5.18
CA ALA A 24 -8.83 -12.79 -5.04
C ALA A 24 -7.77 -11.79 -5.55
N ALA A 25 -6.55 -11.87 -5.03
CA ALA A 25 -5.44 -11.10 -5.59
C ALA A 25 -5.02 -11.71 -6.94
N ASP A 26 -4.69 -10.87 -7.93
CA ASP A 26 -4.17 -11.34 -9.22
C ASP A 26 -2.70 -11.77 -9.06
N PRO A 27 -2.35 -13.06 -9.29
CA PRO A 27 -0.97 -13.52 -9.15
C PRO A 27 0.00 -12.89 -10.17
N ALA A 28 -0.51 -12.36 -11.29
CA ALA A 28 0.30 -11.71 -12.31
C ALA A 28 0.58 -10.22 -12.01
N VAL A 29 0.00 -9.66 -10.95
CA VAL A 29 0.12 -8.24 -10.59
C VAL A 29 0.63 -8.12 -9.15
N VAL A 30 1.87 -7.67 -9.00
CA VAL A 30 2.56 -7.63 -7.70
C VAL A 30 3.08 -6.22 -7.43
N LEU A 31 2.73 -5.66 -6.27
CA LEU A 31 3.36 -4.43 -5.77
C LEU A 31 4.81 -4.75 -5.38
N VAL A 32 5.76 -4.08 -6.02
CA VAL A 32 7.20 -4.25 -5.77
C VAL A 32 7.71 -3.18 -4.81
N ASN A 33 7.22 -1.95 -4.96
CA ASN A 33 7.58 -0.85 -4.08
C ASN A 33 6.36 0.03 -3.84
N PRO A 34 6.13 0.51 -2.61
CA PRO A 34 6.73 0.02 -1.35
C PRO A 34 6.39 -1.45 -1.07
N ALA A 35 7.22 -2.14 -0.29
CA ALA A 35 6.91 -3.51 0.13
C ALA A 35 5.60 -3.52 0.95
N ALA A 36 4.81 -4.58 0.81
CA ALA A 36 3.54 -4.68 1.53
C ALA A 36 3.76 -4.63 3.05
N ASN A 37 2.93 -3.86 3.75
CA ASN A 37 3.00 -3.65 5.20
C ASN A 37 4.33 -3.05 5.69
N SER A 38 5.04 -2.32 4.82
CA SER A 38 6.30 -1.64 5.17
C SER A 38 6.08 -0.23 5.72
N THR A 39 7.12 0.30 6.36
CA THR A 39 7.22 1.70 6.76
C THR A 39 8.18 2.44 5.83
N VAL A 40 7.75 3.58 5.29
CA VAL A 40 8.52 4.45 4.39
C VAL A 40 8.76 5.79 5.10
N TYR A 41 10.01 6.28 5.06
CA TYR A 41 10.41 7.57 5.63
C TYR A 41 10.64 8.58 4.51
N SER A 42 9.57 9.21 4.01
CA SER A 42 9.64 10.08 2.83
C SER A 42 8.41 10.99 2.72
N THR A 43 8.60 12.15 2.10
CA THR A 43 7.51 13.05 1.67
C THR A 43 6.93 12.67 0.31
N ASN A 44 7.54 11.69 -0.36
CA ASN A 44 7.12 11.16 -1.66
C ASN A 44 6.99 9.64 -1.59
N LEU A 45 5.94 9.11 -2.20
CA LEU A 45 5.71 7.67 -2.30
C LEU A 45 5.90 7.20 -3.75
N LEU A 46 6.96 6.43 -4.00
CA LEU A 46 7.17 5.80 -5.30
C LEU A 46 6.45 4.44 -5.32
N ILE A 47 5.45 4.32 -6.18
CA ILE A 47 4.71 3.09 -6.39
C ILE A 47 5.28 2.39 -7.62
N SER A 48 5.68 1.13 -7.47
CA SER A 48 6.16 0.26 -8.55
C SER A 48 5.39 -1.05 -8.52
N ILE A 49 4.75 -1.39 -9.63
CA ILE A 49 3.93 -2.59 -9.78
C ILE A 49 4.50 -3.41 -10.93
N LYS A 50 4.83 -4.66 -10.65
CA LYS A 50 5.23 -5.65 -11.64
C LYS A 50 3.98 -6.32 -12.21
N VAL A 51 3.87 -6.34 -13.53
CA VAL A 51 2.84 -7.03 -14.28
C VAL A 51 3.50 -8.09 -15.14
N THR A 52 3.14 -9.36 -14.98
CA THR A 52 3.82 -10.50 -15.64
C THR A 52 3.00 -11.13 -16.76
N GLN A 53 1.88 -10.51 -17.17
CA GLN A 53 1.03 -10.95 -18.28
C GLN A 53 0.32 -9.74 -18.91
N PRO A 54 -0.08 -9.79 -20.19
CA PRO A 54 -0.81 -8.70 -20.82
C PRO A 54 -2.17 -8.45 -20.15
N LYS A 55 -2.31 -7.33 -19.43
CA LYS A 55 -3.48 -6.97 -18.62
C LYS A 55 -3.57 -5.46 -18.43
N THR A 56 -4.77 -4.96 -18.15
CA THR A 56 -5.00 -3.57 -17.75
C THR A 56 -5.19 -3.48 -16.25
N ILE A 57 -4.46 -2.57 -15.61
CA ILE A 57 -4.58 -2.25 -14.19
C ILE A 57 -5.03 -0.81 -13.98
N LYS A 58 -5.76 -0.57 -12.90
CA LYS A 58 -6.09 0.76 -12.37
C LYS A 58 -5.52 0.90 -10.97
N VAL A 59 -4.71 1.93 -10.76
CA VAL A 59 -4.02 2.17 -9.50
C VAL A 59 -4.61 3.40 -8.83
N LYS A 60 -5.02 3.26 -7.57
CA LYS A 60 -5.53 4.33 -6.72
C LYS A 60 -4.76 4.35 -5.41
N VAL A 61 -4.63 5.52 -4.82
CA VAL A 61 -3.98 5.67 -3.51
C VAL A 61 -4.90 6.46 -2.59
N PHE A 62 -5.10 5.91 -1.41
CA PHE A 62 -5.90 6.53 -0.36
C PHE A 62 -5.03 6.77 0.86
N GLU A 63 -5.23 7.91 1.52
CA GLU A 63 -4.79 8.13 2.89
C GLU A 63 -5.90 7.61 3.81
N GLU A 64 -5.58 6.64 4.65
CA GLU A 64 -6.52 6.13 5.65
C GLU A 64 -6.50 7.07 6.85
N LYS A 65 -7.67 7.67 7.14
CA LYS A 65 -7.86 8.56 8.30
C LYS A 65 -8.75 7.90 9.34
N GLN A 66 -8.65 8.40 10.57
CA GLN A 66 -9.52 8.00 11.67
C GLN A 66 -10.24 9.22 12.23
N MET A 67 -11.47 9.00 12.70
CA MET A 67 -12.21 10.03 13.43
C MET A 67 -11.69 10.11 14.86
N VAL A 68 -11.10 11.25 15.22
CA VAL A 68 -10.67 11.57 16.59
C VAL A 68 -11.46 12.77 17.04
N ASN A 69 -12.29 12.61 18.08
CA ASN A 69 -13.12 13.68 18.65
C ASN A 69 -13.95 14.44 17.59
N GLY A 70 -14.54 13.72 16.62
CA GLY A 70 -15.36 14.32 15.56
C GLY A 70 -14.59 14.92 14.38
N THR A 71 -13.25 14.84 14.37
CA THR A 71 -12.40 15.35 13.28
C THR A 71 -11.63 14.24 12.60
N LEU A 72 -11.58 14.25 11.26
CA LEU A 72 -10.74 13.34 10.48
C LEU A 72 -9.26 13.67 10.68
N SER A 73 -8.53 12.76 11.32
CA SER A 73 -7.12 12.89 11.64
C SER A 73 -6.31 11.75 11.03
N ALA A 74 -5.03 12.00 10.75
CA ALA A 74 -4.11 10.96 10.32
C ALA A 74 -3.99 9.86 11.39
N ILE A 75 -3.88 8.60 10.95
CA ILE A 75 -3.73 7.46 11.85
C ILE A 75 -2.35 7.50 12.50
N ASN A 76 -2.32 7.37 13.82
CA ASN A 76 -1.07 7.23 14.55
C ASN A 76 -0.48 5.83 14.31
N ILE A 77 0.50 5.75 13.42
CA ILE A 77 1.15 4.51 13.00
C ILE A 77 1.86 3.82 14.17
N ASN A 78 2.38 4.57 15.15
CA ASN A 78 3.09 3.99 16.29
C ASN A 78 2.13 3.27 17.26
N SER A 79 0.84 3.62 17.24
CA SER A 79 -0.21 2.90 17.99
C SER A 79 -0.79 1.70 17.26
N LEU A 80 -0.45 1.49 15.98
CA LEU A 80 -0.83 0.29 15.25
C LEU A 80 0.07 -0.87 15.68
N SER A 81 -0.33 -1.56 16.76
CA SER A 81 0.26 -2.84 17.13
C SER A 81 0.15 -3.80 15.95
N VAL A 82 1.29 -4.29 15.46
CA VAL A 82 1.39 -5.29 14.40
C VAL A 82 1.03 -6.66 14.97
N ALA A 83 -0.17 -6.79 15.55
CA ALA A 83 -0.71 -8.07 15.97
C ALA A 83 -1.15 -8.83 14.70
N ASN A 84 -0.25 -9.66 14.17
CA ASN A 84 -0.54 -10.67 13.16
C ASN A 84 -1.41 -10.21 11.98
N GLY A 85 -0.90 -9.27 11.19
CA GLY A 85 -1.38 -9.01 9.83
C GLY A 85 -2.84 -8.55 9.71
N THR A 86 -3.50 -8.24 10.83
CA THR A 86 -4.90 -7.80 10.84
C THR A 86 -4.93 -6.44 11.51
N LEU A 87 -5.08 -5.39 10.69
CA LEU A 87 -5.42 -4.07 11.20
C LEU A 87 -6.74 -4.22 11.98
N SER A 88 -6.64 -4.21 13.31
CA SER A 88 -7.78 -4.25 14.23
C SER A 88 -8.82 -3.21 13.80
N ASN A 89 -10.10 -3.57 13.90
CA ASN A 89 -11.34 -2.86 13.53
C ASN A 89 -11.42 -1.35 13.89
N ALA A 90 -10.46 -0.55 13.47
CA ALA A 90 -10.58 0.88 13.41
C ALA A 90 -11.30 1.19 12.09
N SER A 91 -12.47 1.81 12.19
CA SER A 91 -13.20 2.31 11.02
C SER A 91 -12.35 3.36 10.33
N PHE A 92 -11.55 2.94 9.36
CA PHE A 92 -10.76 3.84 8.55
C PHE A 92 -11.67 4.53 7.53
N THR A 93 -11.45 5.83 7.37
CA THR A 93 -12.10 6.64 6.35
C THR A 93 -11.08 6.90 5.24
N PRO A 94 -11.22 6.27 4.06
CA PRO A 94 -10.27 6.45 2.97
C PRO A 94 -10.46 7.82 2.33
N VAL A 95 -9.40 8.63 2.30
CA VAL A 95 -9.34 9.92 1.60
C VAL A 95 -8.48 9.76 0.34
N LEU A 96 -9.02 10.10 -0.83
CA LEU A 96 -8.31 9.92 -2.10
C LEU A 96 -7.09 10.86 -2.17
N LYS A 97 -5.90 10.27 -2.37
CA LYS A 97 -4.64 11.02 -2.56
C LYS A 97 -4.15 10.96 -4.00
N LEU A 98 -4.38 9.85 -4.70
CA LEU A 98 -4.12 9.71 -6.13
C LEU A 98 -5.37 9.14 -6.81
N ALA A 99 -5.91 9.89 -7.78
CA ALA A 99 -6.99 9.43 -8.64
C ALA A 99 -6.58 8.21 -9.47
N ALA A 100 -7.57 7.46 -9.97
CA ALA A 100 -7.33 6.22 -10.70
C ALA A 100 -6.45 6.45 -11.93
N VAL A 101 -5.26 5.86 -11.94
CA VAL A 101 -4.36 5.83 -13.09
C VAL A 101 -4.48 4.48 -13.77
N THR A 102 -4.91 4.48 -15.03
CA THR A 102 -5.01 3.26 -15.85
C THR A 102 -3.68 3.00 -16.55
N TYR A 103 -3.23 1.74 -16.53
CA TYR A 103 -2.06 1.27 -17.24
C TYR A 103 -2.37 -0.05 -17.94
N THR A 104 -2.08 -0.13 -19.24
CA THR A 104 -2.26 -1.35 -20.04
C THR A 104 -0.90 -1.95 -20.37
N CYS A 105 -0.66 -3.18 -19.92
CA CYS A 105 0.50 -3.97 -20.29
C CYS A 105 0.14 -4.84 -21.49
N SER A 106 0.89 -4.71 -22.59
CA SER A 106 0.77 -5.60 -23.76
C SER A 106 1.83 -6.71 -23.77
N ASN A 107 2.80 -6.67 -22.86
CA ASN A 107 3.93 -7.59 -22.78
C ASN A 107 3.75 -8.64 -21.68
N ASN A 108 4.60 -9.68 -21.70
CA ASN A 108 4.68 -10.71 -20.66
C ASN A 108 5.45 -10.27 -19.40
N LEU A 109 6.06 -9.09 -19.42
CA LEU A 109 6.64 -8.47 -18.25
C LEU A 109 6.67 -6.96 -18.47
N SER A 110 6.18 -6.21 -17.50
CA SER A 110 6.32 -4.76 -17.46
C SER A 110 6.25 -4.23 -16.04
N PHE A 111 6.71 -3.00 -15.86
CA PHE A 111 6.64 -2.27 -14.61
C PHE A 111 5.86 -0.99 -14.81
N PHE A 112 4.84 -0.79 -13.98
CA PHE A 112 4.19 0.50 -13.83
C PHE A 112 4.84 1.24 -12.66
N THR A 113 5.29 2.46 -12.89
CA THR A 113 5.86 3.32 -11.85
C THR A 113 5.15 4.65 -11.77
N LYS A 114 4.75 5.06 -10.57
CA LYS A 114 4.14 6.37 -10.33
C LYS A 114 4.58 6.93 -8.99
N GLN A 115 5.03 8.18 -9.00
CA GLN A 115 5.32 8.92 -7.78
C GLN A 115 4.06 9.68 -7.33
N VAL A 116 3.77 9.59 -6.03
CA VAL A 116 2.80 10.43 -5.33
C VAL A 116 3.57 11.42 -4.48
N ASN A 117 3.33 12.71 -4.71
CA ASN A 117 4.01 13.79 -4.01
C ASN A 117 3.20 14.27 -2.80
N ASP A 118 3.86 15.06 -1.94
CA ASP A 118 3.25 15.76 -0.80
C ASP A 118 2.51 14.80 0.13
N VAL A 119 3.16 13.68 0.43
CA VAL A 119 2.66 12.61 1.32
C VAL A 119 3.00 12.99 2.75
N SER A 120 1.98 13.10 3.59
CA SER A 120 2.12 13.39 5.02
C SER A 120 2.32 12.10 5.82
N PRO A 121 2.88 12.17 7.04
CA PRO A 121 2.93 10.99 7.90
C PRO A 121 1.53 10.43 8.18
N GLY A 122 1.35 9.13 7.95
CA GLY A 122 0.04 8.47 8.05
C GLY A 122 0.02 7.07 7.42
N LEU A 123 -1.14 6.42 7.45
CA LEU A 123 -1.34 5.13 6.81
C LEU A 123 -1.90 5.34 5.40
N TYR A 124 -1.29 4.71 4.40
CA TYR A 124 -1.73 4.78 3.01
C TYR A 124 -2.15 3.40 2.51
N ARG A 125 -3.26 3.34 1.78
CA ARG A 125 -3.72 2.15 1.06
C ARG A 125 -3.50 2.34 -0.44
N ILE A 126 -2.66 1.50 -1.01
CA ILE A 126 -2.46 1.36 -2.45
C ILE A 126 -3.43 0.29 -2.93
N GLN A 127 -4.37 0.69 -3.77
CA GLN A 127 -5.35 -0.21 -4.37
C GLN A 127 -5.01 -0.42 -5.84
N ILE A 128 -4.85 -1.68 -6.22
CA ILE A 128 -4.55 -2.11 -7.58
C ILE A 128 -5.72 -2.97 -8.05
N GLU A 129 -6.48 -2.45 -9.00
CA GLU A 129 -7.59 -3.15 -9.63
C GLU A 129 -7.12 -3.70 -10.98
N THR A 130 -7.30 -4.98 -11.23
CA THR A 130 -7.17 -5.53 -12.59
C THR A 130 -8.52 -5.45 -13.26
N VAL A 131 -8.57 -4.89 -14.46
CA VAL A 131 -9.82 -4.67 -15.21
C VAL A 131 -9.82 -5.44 -16.53
N ASP A 132 -11.01 -5.84 -16.97
CA ASP A 132 -11.23 -6.37 -18.30
C ASP A 132 -11.33 -5.25 -19.36
N GLU A 133 -11.52 -5.66 -20.62
CA GLU A 133 -11.68 -4.76 -21.77
C GLU A 133 -12.91 -3.83 -21.65
N ASN A 134 -13.92 -4.25 -20.88
CA ASN A 134 -15.13 -3.47 -20.60
C ASN A 134 -14.97 -2.55 -19.37
N GLY A 135 -13.79 -2.54 -18.75
CA GLY A 135 -13.50 -1.75 -17.56
C GLY A 135 -14.06 -2.33 -16.25
N LYS A 136 -14.60 -3.55 -16.26
CA LYS A 136 -15.07 -4.27 -15.07
C LYS A 136 -13.88 -4.75 -14.26
N VAL A 137 -13.95 -4.57 -12.94
CA VAL A 137 -12.91 -5.05 -12.01
C VAL A 137 -13.00 -6.57 -11.86
N LEU A 138 -11.91 -7.26 -12.17
CA LEU A 138 -11.76 -8.72 -12.03
C LEU A 138 -11.09 -9.09 -10.71
N TYR A 139 -10.05 -8.33 -10.32
CA TYR A 139 -9.26 -8.57 -9.12
C TYR A 139 -8.95 -7.25 -8.44
N THR A 140 -8.85 -7.27 -7.10
CA THR A 140 -8.47 -6.11 -6.30
C THR A 140 -7.39 -6.52 -5.32
N ASN A 141 -6.22 -5.87 -5.40
CA ASN A 141 -5.12 -6.04 -4.47
C ASN A 141 -4.98 -4.75 -3.64
N ASN A 142 -5.09 -4.86 -2.32
CA ASN A 142 -4.88 -3.74 -1.39
C ASN A 142 -3.56 -3.96 -0.64
N SER A 143 -2.71 -2.95 -0.62
CA SER A 143 -1.49 -2.94 0.17
C SER A 143 -1.47 -1.72 1.07
N TYR A 144 -1.16 -1.93 2.35
CA TYR A 144 -1.06 -0.86 3.34
C TYR A 144 0.41 -0.51 3.59
N VAL A 145 0.67 0.80 3.69
CA VAL A 145 2.00 1.36 3.83
C VAL A 145 1.95 2.45 4.89
N ALA A 146 2.81 2.31 5.89
CA ALA A 146 3.02 3.33 6.89
C ALA A 146 4.00 4.38 6.35
N VAL A 147 3.61 5.65 6.31
CA VAL A 147 4.51 6.75 5.97
C VAL A 147 4.86 7.51 7.24
N LYS A 148 6.15 7.61 7.55
CA LYS A 148 6.67 8.39 8.67
C LYS A 148 7.46 9.58 8.15
N GLU A 149 7.56 10.60 8.99
CA GLU A 149 8.39 11.76 8.71
C GLU A 149 9.82 11.32 8.47
N LYS A 150 10.43 11.85 7.42
CA LYS A 150 11.86 11.65 7.19
C LYS A 150 12.59 12.49 8.25
N THR A 151 13.09 11.85 9.30
CA THR A 151 13.95 12.52 10.27
C THR A 151 15.24 12.90 9.56
N GLU A 152 15.44 14.19 9.30
CA GLU A 152 16.72 14.70 8.84
C GLU A 152 17.79 14.32 9.88
N GLY A 153 18.70 13.41 9.51
CA GLY A 153 19.78 12.97 10.40
C GLY A 153 20.07 11.47 10.45
N ALA A 154 19.33 10.60 9.73
CA ALA A 154 19.70 9.18 9.62
C ALA A 154 20.79 8.92 8.57
N ASP A 155 20.81 9.68 7.47
CA ASP A 155 21.76 9.47 6.36
C ASP A 155 23.11 10.22 6.57
N ALA A 156 23.15 11.24 7.44
CA ALA A 156 24.34 12.09 7.63
C ALA A 156 25.36 11.54 8.66
N LYS A 157 24.96 10.58 9.51
CA LYS A 157 25.81 10.16 10.66
C LYS A 157 26.95 9.20 10.31
N ILE A 158 26.96 8.62 9.12
CA ILE A 158 28.06 7.74 8.67
C ILE A 158 29.33 8.55 8.38
N PHE A 159 29.19 9.83 8.01
CA PHE A 159 30.34 10.70 7.70
C PHE A 159 30.79 11.60 8.86
N GLU A 160 29.94 11.83 9.85
CA GLU A 160 30.20 12.76 10.95
C GLU A 160 30.63 12.11 12.26
N THR A 161 30.48 10.79 12.39
CA THR A 161 30.94 10.08 13.59
C THR A 161 32.43 9.73 13.44
N PRO A 162 33.34 10.14 14.34
CA PRO A 162 34.73 9.70 14.30
C PRO A 162 34.77 8.18 14.52
N GLN A 163 34.90 7.41 13.43
CA GLN A 163 35.06 5.96 13.52
C GLN A 163 36.55 5.63 13.60
N SER A 164 36.92 4.85 14.61
CA SER A 164 38.30 4.39 14.82
C SER A 164 38.60 3.14 13.99
N GLY A 165 39.80 3.06 13.41
CA GLY A 165 40.32 1.87 12.73
C GLY A 165 40.10 1.86 11.21
N THR A 166 39.83 0.68 10.65
CA THR A 166 39.79 0.42 9.20
C THR A 166 38.68 1.15 8.45
N MET A 167 37.59 1.56 9.12
CA MET A 167 36.54 2.39 8.54
C MET A 167 37.00 3.83 8.26
N GLN A 168 37.94 4.36 9.04
CA GLN A 168 38.54 5.69 8.83
C GLN A 168 39.39 5.71 7.54
N PHE A 169 40.10 4.61 7.27
CA PHE A 169 40.85 4.43 6.02
C PHE A 169 39.91 4.39 4.81
N LEU A 170 38.83 3.60 4.86
CA LEU A 170 37.84 3.54 3.78
C LEU A 170 37.17 4.91 3.54
N GLN A 171 36.87 5.65 4.61
CA GLN A 171 36.30 6.98 4.51
C GLN A 171 37.27 7.98 3.85
N ASN A 172 38.56 7.93 4.19
CA ASN A 172 39.59 8.77 3.56
C ASN A 172 39.84 8.37 2.09
N LEU A 173 39.76 7.09 1.76
CA LEU A 173 39.94 6.59 0.41
C LEU A 173 38.77 6.99 -0.50
N LEU A 174 37.53 6.89 0.02
CA LEU A 174 36.34 7.39 -0.68
C LEU A 174 36.39 8.91 -0.86
N LYS A 175 36.82 9.67 0.17
CA LYS A 175 37.04 11.12 0.02
C LYS A 175 38.08 11.41 -1.07
N SER A 176 39.23 10.73 -1.06
CA SER A 176 40.29 10.94 -2.06
C SER A 176 39.87 10.60 -3.50
N ILE A 177 38.93 9.66 -3.69
CA ILE A 177 38.47 9.23 -5.03
C ILE A 177 37.30 10.10 -5.52
N PHE A 178 36.39 10.48 -4.62
CA PHE A 178 35.13 11.13 -4.98
C PHE A 178 35.04 12.61 -4.60
N GLY A 179 36.06 13.19 -3.96
CA GLY A 179 36.02 14.57 -3.50
C GLY A 179 37.39 15.25 -3.42
N ASN A 180 37.55 16.25 -4.27
CA ASN A 180 37.77 17.60 -3.75
C ASN A 180 36.39 18.28 -3.73
#